data_AF-C0NXK8-F1
#
_entry.id   AF-C0NXK8-F1
#
_cell.length_a   1.000
_cell.length_b   1.000
_cell.length_c   1.000
_cell.angle_alpha   90.00
_cell.angle_beta   90.00
_cell.angle_gamma   90.00
#
_symmetry.space_group_name_H-M   'P 1'
#
loop_
_entity.id
_entity.type
_entity.pdbx_description
1 polymer ?
#
loop_
_entity_poly.entity_id
_entity_poly.type
_entity_poly.pdbx_seq_one_letter_code
_entity_poly.pdbx_strand_id
1 'polypeptide(L)'
;MIARINHEHAEREKLEQARQELLKRKQALIAENKKRKDDLANLDQDLERFIDHFWCNRTVHGWLIFAFSICGVHRCWLAQSQRTKLQAASPSQLRIFFNTPNSTRPAPRPILVDHDLTMRNKKGGKMEASSTDAKTNATRMTDQPAMKISAKRTLPPEKPEDIRTRTLVISAFWAIIIFLGLPMWWRTTSIYRARLPLDVMKDWADGKACRPVFPLQILVHAPSMNTPDAEHLIRTTQHALDDLNDFSAHHLRLRLVETSQSSGETPQVIPTAESDVEEKKNAALNVRLLPREGVVVPSSELHPYSEQLEIFYPVNQAPSTSTLNSLLATFIAAEVQKLFNEEKATIAYILSSSNTFGPSPQPSIPGGQAPSVNNREQGMAAIKSVAPQLAESIARRTTRSFKYAETYHLSFSLFTPGPLPSSWDIESALQEYLLPLLGTFSPISNFSIDTQVQVYAHFAPTAAQPEFDESQNAWTLKKEELGSFINAAEWPLSPSIRKGPTINFILYIPSASQSLS
;
A
#
# COMPACT_ATOMS: atom_id res chain seq x y z
N MET A 1 -13.08 -36.94 -33.13
CA MET A 1 -12.05 -36.91 -32.07
C MET A 1 -10.68 -36.49 -32.60
N ILE A 2 -10.13 -37.15 -33.63
CA ILE A 2 -8.80 -36.83 -34.22
C ILE A 2 -8.66 -35.35 -34.67
N ALA A 3 -9.68 -34.79 -35.34
CA ALA A 3 -9.62 -33.40 -35.81
C ALA A 3 -9.47 -32.36 -34.68
N ARG A 4 -10.06 -32.63 -33.50
CA ARG A 4 -9.95 -31.74 -32.33
C ARG A 4 -8.55 -31.80 -31.72
N ILE A 5 -7.98 -33.00 -31.62
CA ILE A 5 -6.61 -33.21 -31.14
C ILE A 5 -5.61 -32.47 -32.04
N ASN A 6 -5.80 -32.56 -33.37
CA ASN A 6 -4.96 -31.84 -34.34
C ASN A 6 -5.08 -30.31 -34.20
N HIS A 7 -6.28 -29.79 -33.93
CA HIS A 7 -6.48 -28.35 -33.72
C HIS A 7 -5.78 -27.85 -32.44
N GLU A 8 -5.94 -28.56 -31.33
CA GLU A 8 -5.30 -28.22 -30.05
C GLU A 8 -3.76 -28.33 -30.15
N HIS A 9 -3.24 -29.33 -30.88
CA HIS A 9 -1.80 -29.42 -31.16
C HIS A 9 -1.29 -28.23 -31.99
N ALA A 10 -2.02 -27.83 -33.03
CA ALA A 10 -1.63 -26.68 -33.87
C ALA A 10 -1.64 -25.35 -33.09
N GLU A 11 -2.55 -25.16 -32.13
CA GLU A 11 -2.54 -23.98 -31.26
C GLU A 11 -1.35 -23.98 -30.29
N ARG A 12 -1.03 -25.14 -29.70
CA ARG A 12 0.15 -25.27 -28.82
C ARG A 12 1.45 -24.99 -29.57
N GLU A 13 1.59 -25.50 -30.78
CA GLU A 13 2.76 -25.21 -31.63
C GLU A 13 2.90 -23.70 -31.93
N LYS A 14 1.80 -23.01 -32.23
CA LYS A 14 1.81 -21.55 -32.43
C LYS A 14 2.24 -20.78 -31.18
N LEU A 15 1.74 -21.17 -30.00
CA LEU A 15 2.12 -20.55 -28.73
C LEU A 15 3.58 -20.81 -28.37
N GLU A 16 4.09 -22.01 -28.66
CA GLU A 16 5.50 -22.35 -28.46
C GLU A 16 6.42 -21.54 -29.40
N GLN A 17 6.03 -21.39 -30.68
CA GLN A 17 6.75 -20.52 -31.63
C GLN A 17 6.79 -19.07 -31.15
N ALA A 18 5.65 -18.51 -30.74
CA ALA A 18 5.56 -17.14 -30.22
C ALA A 18 6.43 -16.94 -28.96
N ARG A 19 6.44 -17.93 -28.06
CA ARG A 19 7.31 -17.92 -26.88
C ARG A 19 8.79 -17.92 -27.27
N GLN A 20 9.18 -18.76 -28.23
CA GLN A 20 10.56 -18.81 -28.72
C GLN A 20 10.99 -17.51 -29.41
N GLU A 21 10.13 -16.88 -30.19
CA GLU A 21 10.41 -15.57 -30.79
C GLU A 21 10.59 -14.47 -29.74
N LEU A 22 9.70 -14.42 -28.73
CA LEU A 22 9.83 -13.45 -27.63
C LEU A 22 11.11 -13.65 -26.83
N LEU A 23 11.52 -14.91 -26.59
CA LEU A 23 12.79 -15.21 -25.94
C LEU A 23 13.99 -14.78 -26.78
N LYS A 24 13.97 -15.03 -28.09
CA LYS A 24 15.01 -14.56 -29.02
C LYS A 24 15.10 -13.04 -29.04
N ARG A 25 13.98 -12.32 -29.10
CA ARG A 25 13.95 -10.83 -29.02
C ARG A 25 14.51 -10.32 -27.69
N LYS A 26 14.13 -10.95 -26.57
CA LYS A 26 14.67 -10.60 -25.25
C LYS A 26 16.19 -10.79 -25.21
N GLN A 27 16.71 -11.91 -25.72
CA GLN A 27 18.14 -12.18 -25.77
C GLN A 27 18.88 -11.20 -26.70
N ALA A 28 18.31 -10.86 -27.86
CA ALA A 28 18.86 -9.87 -28.77
C ALA A 28 18.97 -8.48 -28.12
N LEU A 29 17.92 -8.03 -27.42
CA LEU A 29 17.92 -6.76 -26.68
C LEU A 29 18.93 -6.75 -25.53
N ILE A 30 19.10 -7.87 -24.83
CA ILE A 30 20.12 -8.01 -23.78
C ILE A 30 21.53 -7.94 -24.39
N ALA A 31 21.77 -8.62 -25.52
CA ALA A 31 23.04 -8.58 -26.23
C ALA A 31 23.35 -7.17 -26.76
N GLU A 32 22.35 -6.47 -27.30
CA GLU A 32 22.50 -5.09 -27.77
C GLU A 32 22.78 -4.11 -26.62
N ASN A 33 22.09 -4.24 -25.49
CA ASN A 33 22.38 -3.44 -24.30
C ASN A 33 23.78 -3.73 -23.75
N LYS A 34 24.24 -4.99 -23.80
CA LYS A 34 25.61 -5.35 -23.42
C LYS A 34 26.64 -4.73 -24.36
N LYS A 35 26.42 -4.82 -25.68
CA LYS A 35 27.26 -4.16 -26.68
C LYS A 35 27.34 -2.66 -26.45
N ARG A 36 26.20 -1.98 -26.25
CA ARG A 36 26.18 -0.54 -25.95
C ARG A 36 26.94 -0.20 -24.67
N LYS A 37 26.88 -1.06 -23.65
CA LYS A 37 27.63 -0.91 -22.41
C LYS A 37 29.15 -1.05 -22.63
N ASP A 38 29.56 -2.04 -23.43
CA ASP A 38 30.97 -2.29 -23.74
C ASP A 38 31.53 -1.18 -24.66
N ASP A 39 30.75 -0.70 -25.64
CA ASP A 39 31.09 0.46 -26.48
C ASP A 39 31.28 1.73 -25.63
N LEU A 40 30.40 1.96 -24.64
CA LEU A 40 30.52 3.05 -23.67
C LEU A 40 31.79 2.91 -22.80
N ALA A 41 32.14 1.69 -22.39
CA ALA A 41 33.34 1.45 -21.60
C ALA A 41 34.62 1.65 -22.42
N ASN A 42 34.62 1.24 -23.69
CA ASN A 42 35.75 1.50 -24.58
C ASN A 42 35.92 3.00 -24.85
N LEU A 43 34.80 3.73 -25.00
CA LEU A 43 34.83 5.19 -25.14
C LEU A 43 35.40 5.89 -23.89
N ASP A 44 35.08 5.36 -22.71
CA ASP A 44 35.63 5.82 -21.42
C ASP A 44 37.15 5.58 -21.36
N GLN A 45 37.61 4.40 -21.81
CA GLN A 45 39.04 4.08 -21.89
C GLN A 45 39.79 4.95 -22.91
N ASP A 46 39.19 5.23 -24.06
CA ASP A 46 39.76 6.16 -25.04
C ASP A 46 39.83 7.59 -24.49
N LEU A 47 38.82 8.00 -23.71
CA LEU A 47 38.83 9.29 -23.02
C LEU A 47 39.94 9.35 -21.96
N GLU A 48 40.10 8.31 -21.15
CA GLU A 48 41.21 8.20 -20.18
C GLU A 48 42.57 8.28 -20.88
N ARG A 49 42.77 7.55 -21.98
CA ARG A 49 44.02 7.63 -22.77
C ARG A 49 44.25 9.02 -23.35
N PHE A 50 43.19 9.71 -23.79
CA PHE A 50 43.29 11.07 -24.31
C PHE A 50 43.67 12.06 -23.19
N ILE A 51 43.10 11.89 -22.00
CA ILE A 51 43.46 12.65 -20.81
C ILE A 51 44.92 12.37 -20.44
N ASP A 52 45.35 11.12 -20.36
CA ASP A 52 46.73 10.75 -20.01
C ASP A 52 47.75 11.31 -21.01
N HIS A 53 47.45 11.27 -22.31
CA HIS A 53 48.30 11.89 -23.32
C HIS A 53 48.40 13.41 -23.14
N PHE A 54 47.31 14.07 -22.74
CA PHE A 54 47.31 15.50 -22.42
C PHE A 54 48.07 15.81 -21.12
N TRP A 55 48.01 14.92 -20.13
CA TRP A 55 48.61 15.14 -18.82
C TRP A 55 50.08 14.71 -18.74
N CYS A 56 50.55 13.81 -19.61
CA CYS A 56 51.97 13.42 -19.69
C CYS A 56 52.85 14.50 -20.35
N ASN A 57 52.27 15.46 -21.08
CA ASN A 57 53.03 16.56 -21.68
C ASN A 57 53.15 17.77 -20.72
N ARG A 58 54.15 17.67 -19.85
CA ARG A 58 54.95 18.75 -19.24
C ARG A 58 54.23 19.92 -18.51
N THR A 59 54.37 19.86 -17.17
CA THR A 59 54.71 20.98 -16.27
C THR A 59 53.71 22.14 -16.08
N VAL A 60 52.45 21.81 -15.73
CA VAL A 60 51.61 22.71 -14.90
C VAL A 60 50.89 21.89 -13.82
N HIS A 61 51.65 21.32 -12.88
CA HIS A 61 51.17 20.31 -11.91
C HIS A 61 50.80 20.82 -10.51
N GLY A 62 50.62 22.13 -10.30
CA GLY A 62 50.24 22.65 -8.96
C GLY A 62 48.74 22.87 -8.76
N TRP A 63 48.06 23.44 -9.76
CA TRP A 63 46.72 24.03 -9.56
C TRP A 63 45.56 23.08 -9.86
N LEU A 64 45.75 22.14 -10.78
CA LEU A 64 44.69 21.28 -11.29
C LEU A 64 44.28 20.16 -10.31
N ILE A 65 45.21 19.65 -9.48
CA ILE A 65 44.90 18.64 -8.46
C ILE A 65 43.93 19.21 -7.42
N PHE A 66 44.04 20.50 -7.08
CA PHE A 66 43.17 21.12 -6.08
C PHE A 66 41.73 21.31 -6.61
N ALA A 67 41.56 21.70 -7.88
CA ALA A 67 40.23 21.88 -8.47
C ALA A 67 39.53 20.55 -8.81
N PHE A 68 40.29 19.54 -9.28
CA PHE A 68 39.72 18.21 -9.55
C PHE A 68 39.47 17.39 -8.29
N SER A 69 40.22 17.59 -7.20
CA SER A 69 39.93 16.91 -5.93
C SER A 69 38.58 17.35 -5.36
N ILE A 70 38.26 18.65 -5.44
CA ILE A 70 36.97 19.19 -4.94
C ILE A 70 35.80 18.73 -5.83
N CYS A 71 35.97 18.66 -7.15
CA CYS A 71 34.91 18.19 -8.06
C CYS A 71 34.78 16.66 -8.15
N GLY A 72 35.89 15.93 -8.04
CA GLY A 72 35.95 14.47 -8.14
C GLY A 72 35.39 13.76 -6.92
N VAL A 73 35.63 14.29 -5.71
CA VAL A 73 35.08 13.71 -4.48
C VAL A 73 33.55 13.85 -4.44
N HIS A 74 33.00 14.97 -4.90
CA HIS A 74 31.55 15.17 -4.92
C HIS A 74 30.83 14.33 -5.99
N ARG A 75 31.49 14.02 -7.13
CA ARG A 75 30.91 13.12 -8.17
C ARG A 75 31.16 11.64 -7.92
N CYS A 76 32.32 11.24 -7.38
CA CYS A 76 32.57 9.84 -7.06
C CYS A 76 31.66 9.38 -5.92
N TRP A 77 31.38 10.26 -4.95
CA TRP A 77 30.43 9.97 -3.87
C TRP A 77 28.97 9.90 -4.38
N LEU A 78 28.55 10.78 -5.29
CA LEU A 78 27.20 10.73 -5.87
C LEU A 78 27.00 9.57 -6.87
N ALA A 79 28.02 9.20 -7.64
CA ALA A 79 27.96 8.11 -8.61
C ALA A 79 28.04 6.73 -7.94
N GLN A 80 28.86 6.57 -6.89
CA GLN A 80 28.93 5.34 -6.10
C GLN A 80 27.62 5.09 -5.34
N SER A 81 26.94 6.15 -4.89
CA SER A 81 25.63 6.06 -4.24
C SER A 81 24.50 5.60 -5.19
N GLN A 82 24.63 5.82 -6.50
CA GLN A 82 23.65 5.37 -7.49
C GLN A 82 23.95 3.96 -8.04
N ARG A 83 25.23 3.52 -8.04
CA ARG A 83 25.60 2.14 -8.44
C ARG A 83 25.06 1.08 -7.48
N THR A 84 24.93 1.40 -6.19
CA THR A 84 24.38 0.45 -5.20
C THR A 84 22.86 0.33 -5.25
N LYS A 85 22.13 1.25 -5.88
CA LYS A 85 20.65 1.19 -5.96
C LYS A 85 20.08 0.56 -7.24
N LEU A 86 20.90 0.29 -8.25
CA LEU A 86 20.42 -0.37 -9.49
C LEU A 86 20.65 -1.89 -9.54
N GLN A 87 21.21 -2.49 -8.48
CA GLN A 87 21.37 -3.96 -8.40
C GLN A 87 20.24 -4.67 -7.63
N ALA A 88 19.18 -3.96 -7.27
CA ALA A 88 18.01 -4.51 -6.56
C ALA A 88 16.67 -4.36 -7.30
N ALA A 89 16.69 -4.10 -8.62
CA ALA A 89 15.48 -4.17 -9.44
C ALA A 89 15.35 -5.58 -10.04
N SER A 90 14.70 -6.48 -9.30
CA SER A 90 14.22 -7.76 -9.82
C SER A 90 13.33 -7.53 -11.06
N PRO A 91 13.52 -8.28 -12.16
CA PRO A 91 12.76 -8.11 -13.38
C PRO A 91 11.40 -8.79 -13.23
N SER A 92 10.41 -8.06 -12.71
CA SER A 92 9.01 -8.49 -12.75
C SER A 92 8.14 -7.31 -13.15
N GLN A 93 7.15 -7.58 -14.02
CA GLN A 93 6.24 -6.62 -14.66
C GLN A 93 6.71 -5.95 -15.97
N LEU A 94 6.96 -6.79 -16.99
CA LEU A 94 6.72 -6.40 -18.38
C LEU A 94 5.19 -6.49 -18.63
N ARG A 95 4.45 -5.39 -18.45
CA ARG A 95 3.04 -5.31 -18.88
C ARG A 95 3.00 -5.11 -20.40
N ILE A 96 2.65 -6.16 -21.12
CA ILE A 96 2.36 -6.12 -22.55
C ILE A 96 0.94 -5.57 -22.71
N PHE A 97 0.82 -4.37 -23.28
CA PHE A 97 -0.47 -3.83 -23.72
C PHE A 97 -0.93 -4.63 -24.95
N PHE A 98 -2.06 -5.33 -24.80
CA PHE A 98 -2.83 -5.82 -25.93
C PHE A 98 -3.53 -4.61 -26.56
N ASN A 99 -3.01 -4.13 -27.69
CA ASN A 99 -3.75 -3.19 -28.52
C ASN A 99 -4.58 -4.00 -29.51
N THR A 100 -5.89 -3.94 -29.34
CA THR A 100 -6.89 -4.52 -30.23
C THR A 100 -6.92 -3.78 -31.58
N PRO A 101 -7.17 -4.46 -32.69
CA PRO A 101 -7.07 -3.86 -34.02
C PRO A 101 -8.43 -3.32 -34.47
N ASN A 102 -8.54 -2.02 -34.76
CA ASN A 102 -9.23 -1.62 -35.98
C ASN A 102 -8.88 -0.21 -36.46
N SER A 103 -8.56 -0.18 -37.76
CA SER A 103 -8.80 0.86 -38.76
C SER A 103 -8.08 2.22 -38.74
N THR A 104 -7.38 2.41 -39.87
CA THR A 104 -7.19 3.63 -40.70
C THR A 104 -6.17 4.71 -40.30
N ARG A 105 -4.97 4.59 -40.91
CA ARG A 105 -4.17 5.56 -41.73
C ARG A 105 -4.41 7.08 -41.57
N PRO A 106 -3.37 7.94 -41.79
CA PRO A 106 -2.47 7.89 -42.96
C PRO A 106 -0.96 8.05 -42.69
N ALA A 107 -0.18 7.75 -43.73
CA ALA A 107 1.29 7.68 -43.77
C ALA A 107 1.96 9.02 -44.17
N PRO A 108 3.24 9.21 -43.77
CA PRO A 108 4.23 9.89 -44.60
C PRO A 108 5.41 8.97 -44.98
N ARG A 109 6.04 9.36 -46.10
CA ARG A 109 6.95 8.62 -46.98
C ARG A 109 8.40 8.42 -46.44
N PRO A 110 9.17 7.47 -47.03
CA PRO A 110 10.43 6.98 -46.48
C PRO A 110 11.65 7.80 -46.93
N ILE A 111 12.63 7.94 -46.04
CA ILE A 111 13.98 8.43 -46.36
C ILE A 111 14.88 7.19 -46.48
N LEU A 112 15.33 6.95 -47.71
CA LEU A 112 16.26 5.91 -48.12
C LEU A 112 17.62 6.16 -47.46
N VAL A 113 18.13 5.16 -46.73
CA VAL A 113 19.47 5.16 -46.14
C VAL A 113 20.35 4.28 -47.02
N ASP A 114 21.17 4.91 -47.85
CA ASP A 114 22.27 4.22 -48.52
C ASP A 114 23.44 4.08 -47.54
N HIS A 115 23.77 2.82 -47.24
CA HIS A 115 25.05 2.41 -46.70
C HIS A 115 26.03 2.30 -47.88
N ASP A 116 27.11 3.09 -47.90
CA ASP A 116 28.45 2.55 -48.22
C ASP A 116 29.60 3.56 -48.07
N LEU A 117 30.82 2.99 -47.94
CA LEU A 117 32.17 3.58 -48.09
C LEU A 117 32.99 3.96 -46.83
N THR A 118 33.58 2.90 -46.27
CA THR A 118 35.04 2.67 -46.09
C THR A 118 35.95 3.73 -45.45
N MET A 119 36.55 3.32 -44.32
CA MET A 119 37.72 3.92 -43.66
C MET A 119 39.02 3.80 -44.49
N ARG A 120 39.84 4.86 -44.46
CA ARG A 120 41.24 4.84 -44.89
C ARG A 120 42.18 5.19 -43.74
N ASN A 121 43.00 4.19 -43.38
CA ASN A 121 44.09 4.23 -42.40
C ASN A 121 45.32 4.95 -42.99
N LYS A 122 45.93 5.89 -42.24
CA LYS A 122 47.29 6.38 -42.47
C LYS A 122 48.18 6.00 -41.27
N LYS A 123 49.09 5.06 -41.54
CA LYS A 123 50.38 4.76 -40.87
C LYS A 123 51.08 6.05 -40.41
N GLY A 124 51.82 6.13 -39.31
CA GLY A 124 52.81 5.19 -38.76
C GLY A 124 54.22 5.77 -38.99
N GLY A 125 54.97 6.05 -37.90
CA GLY A 125 56.35 6.53 -37.94
C GLY A 125 57.04 6.39 -36.57
N LYS A 126 58.22 5.77 -36.57
CA LYS A 126 59.01 5.17 -35.46
C LYS A 126 60.43 5.78 -35.49
N MET A 127 61.07 6.02 -34.34
CA MET A 127 62.54 6.17 -34.09
C MET A 127 62.76 5.96 -32.57
N GLU A 128 63.40 4.90 -32.03
CA GLU A 128 64.85 4.53 -31.95
C GLU A 128 65.72 5.63 -31.33
N ALA A 129 66.19 5.55 -30.07
CA ALA A 129 67.17 4.67 -29.39
C ALA A 129 68.65 4.97 -29.72
N SER A 130 69.42 5.43 -28.72
CA SER A 130 70.88 5.27 -28.68
C SER A 130 71.45 5.38 -27.25
N SER A 131 72.39 4.49 -26.99
CA SER A 131 73.16 4.19 -25.77
C SER A 131 74.67 4.31 -26.08
N THR A 132 75.51 4.65 -25.09
CA THR A 132 76.99 4.41 -24.99
C THR A 132 77.46 5.00 -23.64
N ASP A 133 78.11 4.36 -22.66
CA ASP A 133 79.28 3.45 -22.50
C ASP A 133 80.66 4.09 -22.22
N ALA A 134 81.29 3.59 -21.13
CA ALA A 134 82.72 3.23 -20.93
C ALA A 134 83.84 4.19 -20.39
N LYS A 135 84.47 3.70 -19.28
CA LYS A 135 85.92 3.47 -18.95
C LYS A 135 86.98 4.57 -18.64
N THR A 136 87.56 4.44 -17.42
CA THR A 136 88.97 4.18 -17.00
C THR A 136 90.18 5.01 -17.51
N ASN A 137 90.97 5.65 -16.59
CA ASN A 137 92.40 5.35 -16.25
C ASN A 137 93.19 6.50 -15.55
N ALA A 138 93.87 6.12 -14.46
CA ALA A 138 95.25 6.40 -14.01
C ALA A 138 95.91 7.82 -13.96
N THR A 139 96.56 8.06 -12.79
CA THR A 139 97.92 8.65 -12.56
C THR A 139 98.03 9.96 -11.76
N ARG A 140 98.39 9.81 -10.47
CA ARG A 140 99.46 10.47 -9.67
C ARG A 140 100.06 11.80 -10.19
N MET A 141 99.94 12.88 -9.43
CA MET A 141 101.03 13.54 -8.68
C MET A 141 100.56 14.85 -7.99
N THR A 142 101.27 15.12 -6.91
CA THR A 142 101.24 16.11 -5.82
C THR A 142 101.11 17.59 -6.20
N ASP A 143 100.52 18.32 -5.24
CA ASP A 143 100.68 19.73 -4.84
C ASP A 143 99.76 20.86 -5.39
N GLN A 144 98.81 21.22 -4.51
CA GLN A 144 98.44 22.58 -4.06
C GLN A 144 97.58 23.52 -4.94
N PRO A 145 96.82 24.45 -4.32
CA PRO A 145 95.40 24.21 -4.07
C PRO A 145 94.44 24.88 -5.05
N ALA A 146 93.26 24.25 -5.11
CA ALA A 146 92.10 24.68 -5.85
C ALA A 146 91.53 26.02 -5.37
N MET A 147 91.30 26.95 -6.30
CA MET A 147 90.03 27.69 -6.32
C MET A 147 89.64 28.16 -7.72
N LYS A 148 88.47 27.65 -8.14
CA LYS A 148 87.43 28.30 -8.97
C LYS A 148 87.72 28.62 -10.44
N ILE A 149 87.40 27.66 -11.31
CA ILE A 149 86.85 27.94 -12.65
C ILE A 149 85.74 26.93 -12.98
N SER A 150 84.47 27.34 -12.89
CA SER A 150 83.34 26.70 -13.59
C SER A 150 82.19 27.69 -13.71
N ALA A 151 82.12 28.39 -14.85
CA ALA A 151 80.98 29.22 -15.22
C ALA A 151 80.18 28.47 -16.30
N LYS A 152 79.14 27.76 -15.87
CA LYS A 152 78.17 27.08 -16.72
C LYS A 152 77.29 28.14 -17.39
N ARG A 153 77.36 28.25 -18.72
CA ARG A 153 76.47 29.10 -19.54
C ARG A 153 75.02 28.65 -19.34
N THR A 154 74.25 29.38 -18.55
CA THR A 154 72.80 29.26 -18.47
C THR A 154 72.16 30.00 -19.64
N LEU A 155 71.10 29.41 -20.22
CA LEU A 155 70.24 30.10 -21.18
C LEU A 155 69.76 31.43 -20.55
N PRO A 156 69.64 32.50 -21.37
CA PRO A 156 69.35 33.83 -20.87
C PRO A 156 68.06 33.84 -20.04
N PRO A 157 68.06 34.61 -18.94
CA PRO A 157 66.90 34.70 -18.05
C PRO A 157 65.68 35.16 -18.84
N GLU A 158 64.61 34.36 -18.80
CA GLU A 158 63.32 34.68 -19.39
C GLU A 158 62.77 35.94 -18.71
N LYS A 159 62.29 36.89 -19.49
CA LYS A 159 61.77 38.14 -18.92
C LYS A 159 60.48 37.83 -18.13
N PRO A 160 60.28 38.43 -16.95
CA PRO A 160 59.07 38.20 -16.14
C PRO A 160 57.77 38.58 -16.87
N GLU A 161 57.86 39.41 -17.91
CA GLU A 161 56.74 39.81 -18.77
C GLU A 161 56.22 38.63 -19.62
N ASP A 162 57.10 37.75 -20.12
CA ASP A 162 56.72 36.58 -20.93
C ASP A 162 56.00 35.51 -20.09
N ILE A 163 56.35 35.40 -18.80
CA ILE A 163 55.68 34.50 -17.87
C ILE A 163 54.25 35.01 -17.57
N ARG A 164 54.08 36.32 -17.35
CA ARG A 164 52.77 36.94 -17.10
C ARG A 164 51.83 36.85 -18.30
N THR A 165 52.34 37.02 -19.51
CA THR A 165 51.52 36.88 -20.73
C THR A 165 51.06 35.44 -20.92
N ARG A 166 51.93 34.44 -20.71
CA ARG A 166 51.54 33.01 -20.77
C ARG A 166 50.46 32.66 -19.74
N THR A 167 50.60 33.11 -18.49
CA THR A 167 49.58 32.81 -17.46
C THR A 167 48.25 33.48 -17.74
N LEU A 168 48.25 34.68 -18.33
CA LEU A 168 47.03 35.39 -18.75
C LEU A 168 46.33 34.68 -19.92
N VAL A 169 47.08 34.17 -20.91
CA VAL A 169 46.49 33.36 -22.00
C VAL A 169 45.88 32.07 -21.47
N ILE A 170 46.57 31.38 -20.56
CA ILE A 170 46.05 30.15 -19.93
C ILE A 170 44.80 30.46 -19.10
N SER A 171 44.79 31.56 -18.34
CA SER A 171 43.62 31.96 -17.54
C SER A 171 42.43 32.35 -18.43
N ALA A 172 42.66 33.00 -19.56
CA ALA A 172 41.61 33.31 -20.54
C ALA A 172 40.99 32.05 -21.15
N PHE A 173 41.80 31.04 -21.50
CA PHE A 173 41.29 29.76 -22.01
C PHE A 173 40.44 29.03 -20.97
N TRP A 174 40.89 28.98 -19.72
CA TRP A 174 40.13 28.40 -18.62
C TRP A 174 38.84 29.18 -18.31
N ALA A 175 38.88 30.51 -18.41
CA ALA A 175 37.68 31.33 -18.29
C ALA A 175 36.65 30.94 -19.36
N ILE A 176 37.06 30.76 -20.62
CA ILE A 176 36.16 30.30 -21.68
C ILE A 176 35.59 28.91 -21.36
N ILE A 177 36.41 27.95 -20.92
CA ILE A 177 35.90 26.61 -20.56
C ILE A 177 34.89 26.67 -19.42
N ILE A 178 35.14 27.49 -18.39
CA ILE A 178 34.27 27.57 -17.22
C ILE A 178 32.99 28.36 -17.52
N PHE A 179 33.07 29.46 -18.27
CA PHE A 179 31.93 30.34 -18.55
C PHE A 179 31.11 29.92 -19.77
N LEU A 180 31.74 29.33 -20.80
CA LEU A 180 31.05 28.88 -22.01
C LEU A 180 30.98 27.36 -22.08
N GLY A 181 32.10 26.67 -21.83
CA GLY A 181 32.18 25.22 -21.95
C GLY A 181 31.26 24.46 -20.99
N LEU A 182 31.40 24.69 -19.68
CA LEU A 182 30.64 23.96 -18.65
C LEU A 182 29.12 24.22 -18.72
N PRO A 183 28.61 25.47 -18.89
CA PRO A 183 27.18 25.71 -19.00
C PRO A 183 26.59 25.15 -20.29
N MET A 184 27.31 25.27 -21.40
CA MET A 184 26.88 24.67 -22.67
C MET A 184 26.84 23.14 -22.56
N TRP A 185 27.87 22.53 -21.96
CA TRP A 185 27.91 21.08 -21.71
C TRP A 185 26.81 20.62 -20.76
N TRP A 186 26.53 21.34 -19.67
CA TRP A 186 25.39 21.04 -18.78
C TRP A 186 24.06 21.11 -19.50
N ARG A 187 23.86 22.13 -20.35
CA ARG A 187 22.61 22.29 -21.10
C ARG A 187 22.43 21.18 -22.14
N THR A 188 23.48 20.84 -22.90
CA THR A 188 23.40 19.82 -23.95
C THR A 188 23.38 18.38 -23.42
N THR A 189 23.94 18.13 -22.23
CA THR A 189 23.91 16.80 -21.58
C THR A 189 22.76 16.61 -20.57
N SER A 190 21.98 17.65 -20.26
CA SER A 190 20.81 17.52 -19.39
C SER A 190 19.70 16.71 -20.07
N ILE A 191 19.42 15.52 -19.54
CA ILE A 191 18.30 14.68 -19.98
C ILE A 191 17.06 15.09 -19.19
N TYR A 192 15.93 15.33 -19.86
CA TYR A 192 14.65 15.60 -19.19
C TYR A 192 14.27 14.44 -18.27
N ARG A 193 14.01 14.75 -17.00
CA ARG A 193 13.45 13.81 -16.01
C ARG A 193 12.17 14.42 -15.44
N ALA A 194 11.05 13.75 -15.65
CA ALA A 194 9.78 14.17 -15.07
C ALA A 194 9.89 14.19 -13.54
N ARG A 195 9.32 15.22 -12.90
CA ARG A 195 9.28 15.32 -11.43
C ARG A 195 8.19 14.37 -10.92
N LEU A 196 8.60 13.29 -10.28
CA LEU A 196 7.69 12.40 -9.57
C LEU A 196 7.31 13.05 -8.22
N PRO A 197 6.01 13.25 -7.90
CA PRO A 197 5.58 13.90 -6.67
C PRO A 197 5.76 12.97 -5.46
N LEU A 198 7.01 12.78 -5.05
CA LEU A 198 7.38 11.86 -3.97
C LEU A 198 6.75 12.25 -2.64
N ASP A 199 6.60 13.53 -2.35
CA ASP A 199 6.10 13.97 -1.04
C ASP A 199 4.61 13.68 -0.90
N VAL A 200 3.81 13.97 -1.92
CA VAL A 200 2.40 13.57 -1.97
C VAL A 200 2.27 12.05 -1.90
N MET A 201 3.09 11.30 -2.66
CA MET A 201 3.07 9.82 -2.59
C MET A 201 3.40 9.30 -1.20
N LYS A 202 4.33 9.93 -0.47
CA LYS A 202 4.63 9.61 0.93
C LYS A 202 3.45 9.99 1.83
N ASP A 203 2.82 11.14 1.64
CA ASP A 203 1.63 11.53 2.43
C ASP A 203 0.46 10.56 2.23
N TRP A 204 0.29 10.01 1.02
CA TRP A 204 -0.66 8.93 0.74
C TRP A 204 -0.23 7.61 1.39
N ALA A 205 1.05 7.23 1.27
CA ALA A 205 1.57 5.99 1.86
C ALA A 205 1.53 6.00 3.40
N ASP A 206 1.77 7.16 4.00
CA ASP A 206 1.70 7.39 5.45
C ASP A 206 0.24 7.55 5.93
N GLY A 207 -0.73 7.63 5.02
CA GLY A 207 -2.15 7.80 5.34
C GLY A 207 -2.51 9.20 5.88
N LYS A 208 -1.67 10.21 5.65
CA LYS A 208 -1.92 11.61 6.06
C LYS A 208 -2.79 12.37 5.07
N ALA A 209 -2.78 11.96 3.81
CA ALA A 209 -3.53 12.63 2.75
C ALA A 209 -5.06 12.45 2.89
N CYS A 210 -5.51 11.33 3.46
CA CYS A 210 -6.93 11.03 3.64
C CYS A 210 -7.27 10.93 5.14
N ARG A 211 -8.18 11.78 5.60
CA ARG A 211 -8.82 11.66 6.91
C ARG A 211 -10.17 10.94 6.72
N PRO A 212 -10.25 9.61 6.98
CA PRO A 212 -11.53 8.92 6.88
C PRO A 212 -12.50 9.48 7.92
N VAL A 213 -13.73 9.75 7.51
CA VAL A 213 -14.82 10.18 8.40
C VAL A 213 -15.99 9.24 8.16
N PHE A 214 -16.50 8.65 9.23
CA PHE A 214 -17.72 7.83 9.25
C PHE A 214 -18.83 8.68 9.91
N PRO A 215 -19.63 9.42 9.12
CA PRO A 215 -20.73 10.19 9.67
C PRO A 215 -21.88 9.24 10.01
N LEU A 216 -22.23 9.14 11.28
CA LEU A 216 -23.44 8.43 11.72
C LEU A 216 -24.55 9.43 11.99
N GLN A 217 -25.74 9.13 11.46
CA GLN A 217 -26.93 9.94 11.66
C GLN A 217 -27.77 9.37 12.78
N ILE A 218 -28.12 10.21 13.75
CA ILE A 218 -28.99 9.87 14.87
C ILE A 218 -30.26 10.69 14.72
N LEU A 219 -31.39 10.01 14.53
CA LEU A 219 -32.69 10.64 14.40
C LEU A 219 -33.30 10.84 15.77
N VAL A 220 -33.76 12.04 16.08
CA VAL A 220 -34.36 12.41 17.35
C VAL A 220 -35.84 12.72 17.12
N HIS A 221 -36.71 12.00 17.81
CA HIS A 221 -38.15 12.18 17.83
C HIS A 221 -38.58 12.78 19.16
N ALA A 222 -39.16 13.98 19.12
CA ALA A 222 -39.59 14.73 20.29
C ALA A 222 -41.09 15.09 20.22
N PRO A 223 -42.01 14.11 20.32
CA PRO A 223 -43.44 14.33 20.05
C PRO A 223 -44.12 15.27 21.06
N SER A 224 -43.63 15.33 22.30
CA SER A 224 -44.21 16.16 23.37
C SER A 224 -43.63 17.56 23.46
N MET A 225 -42.71 17.91 22.56
CA MET A 225 -41.98 19.18 22.59
C MET A 225 -42.36 20.02 21.36
N ASN A 226 -42.28 21.34 21.50
CA ASN A 226 -42.40 22.21 20.34
C ASN A 226 -41.14 22.11 19.45
N THR A 227 -41.29 22.37 18.16
CA THR A 227 -40.18 22.31 17.19
C THR A 227 -39.00 23.22 17.55
N PRO A 228 -39.15 24.51 17.93
CA PRO A 228 -38.00 25.36 18.20
C PRO A 228 -37.20 24.97 19.46
N ASP A 229 -37.86 24.51 20.53
CA ASP A 229 -37.16 24.00 21.71
C ASP A 229 -36.49 22.65 21.42
N ALA A 230 -37.08 21.81 20.56
CA ALA A 230 -36.47 20.57 20.09
C ALA A 230 -35.22 20.82 19.22
N GLU A 231 -35.27 21.77 18.30
CA GLU A 231 -34.10 22.19 17.51
C GLU A 231 -33.00 22.77 18.40
N HIS A 232 -33.37 23.61 19.37
CA HIS A 232 -32.44 24.15 20.34
C HIS A 232 -31.77 23.05 21.16
N LEU A 233 -32.54 22.05 21.63
CA LEU A 233 -32.03 20.88 22.33
C LEU A 233 -31.03 20.12 21.47
N ILE A 234 -31.36 19.86 20.20
CA ILE A 234 -30.49 19.11 19.28
C ILE A 234 -29.20 19.86 19.01
N ARG A 235 -29.26 21.17 18.78
CA ARG A 235 -28.06 22.00 18.59
C ARG A 235 -27.17 21.98 19.83
N THR A 236 -27.77 22.12 21.01
CA THR A 236 -27.03 22.09 22.29
C THR A 236 -26.41 20.72 22.56
N THR A 237 -27.16 19.65 22.27
CA THR A 237 -26.69 18.26 22.39
C THR A 237 -25.56 17.98 21.40
N GLN A 238 -25.66 18.48 20.17
CA GLN A 238 -24.60 18.34 19.17
C GLN A 238 -23.31 19.03 19.61
N HIS A 239 -23.40 20.24 20.18
CA HIS A 239 -22.24 20.92 20.74
C HIS A 239 -21.60 20.12 21.89
N ALA A 240 -22.40 19.66 22.84
CA ALA A 240 -21.91 18.81 23.93
C ALA A 240 -21.27 17.50 23.43
N LEU A 241 -21.82 16.91 22.36
CA LEU A 241 -21.30 15.69 21.76
C LEU A 241 -19.98 15.92 21.02
N ASP A 242 -19.86 17.04 20.30
CA ASP A 242 -18.63 17.43 19.62
C ASP A 242 -17.52 17.75 20.64
N ASP A 243 -17.83 18.37 21.77
CA ASP A 243 -16.88 18.65 22.87
C ASP A 243 -16.38 17.37 23.55
N LEU A 244 -17.25 16.36 23.70
CA LEU A 244 -16.90 15.06 24.26
C LEU A 244 -16.13 14.16 23.28
N ASN A 245 -16.07 14.50 21.99
CA ASN A 245 -15.49 13.65 20.97
C ASN A 245 -14.01 13.95 20.70
N ASP A 246 -13.13 13.11 21.25
CA ASP A 246 -11.69 13.14 20.95
C ASP A 246 -11.32 12.40 19.64
N PHE A 247 -12.26 11.66 19.02
CA PHE A 247 -11.94 10.83 17.85
C PHE A 247 -12.45 11.41 16.54
N SER A 248 -11.51 12.06 15.87
CA SER A 248 -11.64 12.73 14.58
C SER A 248 -12.27 11.95 13.42
N ALA A 249 -12.31 10.61 13.45
CA ALA A 249 -12.86 9.81 12.36
C ALA A 249 -14.33 9.41 12.58
N HIS A 250 -14.85 9.55 13.80
CA HIS A 250 -16.20 9.11 14.16
C HIS A 250 -16.99 10.31 14.67
N HIS A 251 -17.85 10.87 13.81
CA HIS A 251 -18.69 12.01 14.17
C HIS A 251 -20.15 11.58 14.17
N LEU A 252 -20.80 11.81 15.30
CA LEU A 252 -22.21 11.54 15.50
C LEU A 252 -22.99 12.83 15.18
N ARG A 253 -24.00 12.74 14.33
CA ARG A 253 -24.79 13.89 13.88
C ARG A 253 -26.25 13.69 14.22
N LEU A 254 -26.78 14.56 15.07
CA LEU A 254 -28.18 14.53 15.46
C LEU A 254 -29.05 15.30 14.46
N ARG A 255 -30.24 14.76 14.18
CA ARG A 255 -31.26 15.39 13.34
C ARG A 255 -32.63 15.27 14.00
N LEU A 256 -33.45 16.32 13.90
CA LEU A 256 -34.83 16.30 14.35
C LEU A 256 -35.67 15.64 13.26
N VAL A 257 -36.52 14.69 13.64
CA VAL A 257 -37.60 14.24 12.76
C VAL A 257 -38.86 15.03 13.11
N GLU A 258 -39.32 15.85 12.18
CA GLU A 258 -40.58 16.57 12.33
C GLU A 258 -41.74 15.57 12.32
N THR A 259 -42.45 15.46 13.44
CA THR A 259 -43.73 14.74 13.45
C THR A 259 -44.73 15.66 12.76
N SER A 260 -44.93 15.47 11.45
CA SER A 260 -46.06 16.06 10.75
C SER A 260 -47.32 15.72 11.53
N GLN A 261 -47.99 16.73 12.10
CA GLN A 261 -49.26 16.56 12.78
C GLN A 261 -50.34 16.19 11.76
N SER A 262 -50.37 14.92 11.30
CA SER A 262 -51.56 14.36 10.67
C SER A 262 -52.59 14.06 11.77
N SER A 263 -53.18 15.13 12.29
CA SER A 263 -54.51 15.08 12.85
C SER A 263 -55.48 14.81 11.69
N GLY A 264 -56.25 13.72 11.75
CA GLY A 264 -57.33 13.47 10.78
C GLY A 264 -57.40 12.04 10.26
N GLU A 265 -58.47 11.36 10.66
CA GLU A 265 -58.95 10.08 10.15
C GLU A 265 -59.10 10.04 8.62
N THR A 266 -58.18 9.43 7.88
CA THR A 266 -58.45 8.58 6.71
C THR A 266 -57.12 8.00 6.19
N PRO A 267 -57.03 6.71 5.83
CA PRO A 267 -55.84 6.17 5.19
C PRO A 267 -55.81 6.61 3.72
N GLN A 268 -55.55 7.89 3.49
CA GLN A 268 -55.08 8.36 2.20
C GLN A 268 -53.55 8.30 2.27
N VAL A 269 -52.98 7.51 1.37
CA VAL A 269 -51.53 7.37 1.15
C VAL A 269 -51.00 8.73 0.71
N ILE A 270 -50.78 9.64 1.66
CA ILE A 270 -49.91 10.79 1.43
C ILE A 270 -48.53 10.17 1.24
N PRO A 271 -47.86 10.38 0.09
CA PRO A 271 -46.52 9.86 -0.08
C PRO A 271 -45.67 10.50 1.00
N THR A 272 -45.30 9.71 2.01
CA THR A 272 -44.13 9.96 2.84
C THR A 272 -43.07 10.42 1.86
N ALA A 273 -42.62 11.68 1.98
CA ALA A 273 -41.68 12.23 1.02
C ALA A 273 -40.57 11.21 0.83
N GLU A 274 -40.19 10.89 -0.41
CA GLU A 274 -39.17 9.86 -0.68
C GLU A 274 -37.88 10.12 0.12
N SER A 275 -37.64 11.39 0.49
CA SER A 275 -36.63 11.82 1.46
C SER A 275 -36.76 11.15 2.84
N ASP A 276 -37.94 11.14 3.45
CA ASP A 276 -38.15 10.65 4.83
C ASP A 276 -37.93 9.13 4.95
N VAL A 277 -38.19 8.39 3.86
CA VAL A 277 -37.99 6.94 3.82
C VAL A 277 -36.52 6.59 3.69
N GLU A 278 -35.77 7.29 2.84
CA GLU A 278 -34.32 7.12 2.72
C GLU A 278 -33.57 7.61 3.98
N GLU A 279 -34.07 8.66 4.63
CA GLU A 279 -33.52 9.16 5.89
C GLU A 279 -33.64 8.13 7.02
N LYS A 280 -34.79 7.46 7.16
CA LYS A 280 -34.98 6.40 8.16
C LYS A 280 -34.09 5.18 7.91
N LYS A 281 -33.80 4.84 6.65
CA LYS A 281 -32.96 3.68 6.30
C LYS A 281 -31.49 3.87 6.66
N ASN A 282 -31.00 5.11 6.65
CA ASN A 282 -29.59 5.43 6.88
C ASN A 282 -29.30 5.88 8.34
N ALA A 283 -30.32 5.86 9.21
CA ALA A 283 -30.17 6.21 10.61
C ALA A 283 -29.47 5.09 11.39
N ALA A 284 -28.41 5.43 12.12
CA ALA A 284 -27.71 4.49 12.99
C ALA A 284 -28.43 4.28 14.32
N LEU A 285 -29.20 5.27 14.77
CA LEU A 285 -29.97 5.20 16.02
C LEU A 285 -31.18 6.14 15.95
N ASN A 286 -32.33 5.66 16.43
CA ASN A 286 -33.55 6.45 16.60
C ASN A 286 -33.76 6.73 18.09
N VAL A 287 -33.65 7.99 18.48
CA VAL A 287 -33.83 8.46 19.85
C VAL A 287 -35.24 9.00 19.99
N ARG A 288 -36.02 8.47 20.93
CA ARG A 288 -37.37 8.94 21.23
C ARG A 288 -37.41 9.59 22.62
N LEU A 289 -37.76 10.86 22.66
CA LEU A 289 -37.87 11.63 23.89
C LEU A 289 -39.29 11.55 24.44
N LEU A 290 -39.42 11.04 25.66
CA LEU A 290 -40.71 10.84 26.33
C LEU A 290 -40.71 11.54 27.70
N PRO A 291 -41.72 12.37 28.00
CA PRO A 291 -41.85 12.97 29.32
C PRO A 291 -42.32 11.91 30.32
N ARG A 292 -41.70 11.86 31.51
CA ARG A 292 -42.08 10.96 32.60
C ARG A 292 -42.26 11.73 33.90
N GLU A 293 -43.42 11.57 34.53
CA GLU A 293 -43.74 12.21 35.81
C GLU A 293 -43.09 11.47 36.99
N GLY A 294 -42.76 12.20 38.07
CA GLY A 294 -42.27 11.63 39.33
C GLY A 294 -40.77 11.28 39.37
N VAL A 295 -40.02 11.54 38.30
CA VAL A 295 -38.57 11.29 38.24
C VAL A 295 -37.80 12.62 38.34
N VAL A 296 -36.61 12.63 38.94
CA VAL A 296 -35.75 13.82 39.06
C VAL A 296 -34.61 13.82 38.03
N VAL A 297 -34.15 12.64 37.63
CA VAL A 297 -32.99 12.44 36.75
C VAL A 297 -33.47 11.80 35.44
N PRO A 298 -32.99 12.26 34.27
CA PRO A 298 -33.30 11.58 33.02
C PRO A 298 -32.78 10.13 33.02
N SER A 299 -33.49 9.24 32.34
CA SER A 299 -33.14 7.83 32.20
C SER A 299 -33.26 7.38 30.76
N SER A 300 -32.51 6.34 30.40
CA SER A 300 -32.39 5.82 29.04
C SER A 300 -32.71 4.32 29.00
N GLU A 301 -33.41 3.88 27.96
CA GLU A 301 -33.74 2.48 27.71
C GLU A 301 -33.46 2.13 26.24
N LEU A 302 -32.49 1.25 26.01
CA LEU A 302 -32.14 0.76 24.67
C LEU A 302 -32.90 -0.54 24.38
N HIS A 303 -33.55 -0.60 23.23
CA HIS A 303 -34.25 -1.80 22.79
C HIS A 303 -33.27 -2.91 22.37
N PRO A 304 -33.46 -4.18 22.79
CA PRO A 304 -32.50 -5.25 22.49
C PRO A 304 -32.42 -5.69 21.02
N TYR A 305 -33.50 -5.53 20.26
CA TYR A 305 -33.65 -6.06 18.89
C TYR A 305 -34.03 -5.00 17.86
N SER A 306 -33.84 -3.71 18.19
CA SER A 306 -34.11 -2.59 17.28
C SER A 306 -33.20 -1.40 17.60
N GLU A 307 -32.97 -0.56 16.61
CA GLU A 307 -32.11 0.64 16.70
C GLU A 307 -32.87 1.82 17.36
N GLN A 308 -33.50 1.57 18.50
CA GLN A 308 -34.35 2.52 19.21
C GLN A 308 -33.90 2.73 20.66
N LEU A 309 -33.62 3.99 20.99
CA LEU A 309 -33.30 4.46 22.33
C LEU A 309 -34.44 5.34 22.84
N GLU A 310 -35.08 4.94 23.93
CA GLU A 310 -36.05 5.77 24.62
C GLU A 310 -35.36 6.55 25.74
N ILE A 311 -35.63 7.85 25.81
CA ILE A 311 -35.11 8.73 26.84
C ILE A 311 -36.29 9.34 27.58
N PHE A 312 -36.37 8.99 28.86
CA PHE A 312 -37.38 9.50 29.77
C PHE A 312 -36.83 10.69 30.52
N TYR A 313 -37.42 11.86 30.31
CA TYR A 313 -37.00 13.10 30.96
C TYR A 313 -38.12 13.65 31.85
N PRO A 314 -37.75 14.33 32.95
CA PRO A 314 -38.74 14.98 33.79
C PRO A 314 -39.26 16.25 33.12
N VAL A 315 -40.57 16.49 33.23
CA VAL A 315 -41.25 17.63 32.58
C VAL A 315 -40.61 18.97 32.98
N ASN A 316 -40.08 19.08 34.18
CA ASN A 316 -39.42 20.28 34.70
C ASN A 316 -38.06 20.59 34.02
N GLN A 317 -37.46 19.62 33.33
CA GLN A 317 -36.22 19.77 32.57
C GLN A 317 -36.48 19.87 31.06
N ALA A 318 -37.73 20.11 30.65
CA ALA A 318 -38.03 20.42 29.26
C ALA A 318 -37.11 21.56 28.80
N PRO A 319 -36.45 21.41 27.63
CA PRO A 319 -35.55 22.44 27.16
C PRO A 319 -36.35 23.70 26.84
N SER A 320 -35.76 24.84 27.15
CA SER A 320 -36.29 26.14 26.75
C SER A 320 -35.22 26.83 25.92
N THR A 321 -35.62 27.44 24.81
CA THR A 321 -34.76 28.27 23.94
C THR A 321 -33.97 29.37 24.68
N SER A 322 -34.37 29.75 25.90
CA SER A 322 -33.69 30.74 26.74
C SER A 322 -32.45 30.21 27.48
N THR A 323 -32.33 28.89 27.66
CA THR A 323 -31.33 28.29 28.56
C THR A 323 -30.14 27.76 27.77
N LEU A 324 -28.95 28.34 27.96
CA LEU A 324 -27.73 27.95 27.23
C LEU A 324 -27.23 26.53 27.57
N ASN A 325 -27.44 26.08 28.81
CA ASN A 325 -27.02 24.76 29.29
C ASN A 325 -28.25 23.91 29.60
N SER A 326 -28.41 22.79 28.90
CA SER A 326 -29.48 21.83 29.16
C SER A 326 -28.92 20.57 29.81
N LEU A 327 -29.38 20.25 31.02
CA LEU A 327 -29.04 18.98 31.68
C LEU A 327 -29.45 17.78 30.83
N LEU A 328 -30.59 17.89 30.15
CA LEU A 328 -31.08 16.87 29.22
C LEU A 328 -30.12 16.72 28.02
N ALA A 329 -29.62 17.82 27.45
CA ALA A 329 -28.66 17.76 26.34
C ALA A 329 -27.36 17.06 26.74
N THR A 330 -26.81 17.40 27.91
CA THR A 330 -25.59 16.76 28.43
C THR A 330 -25.82 15.26 28.70
N PHE A 331 -26.98 14.89 29.23
CA PHE A 331 -27.35 13.49 29.44
C PHE A 331 -27.45 12.72 28.12
N ILE A 332 -28.16 13.26 27.12
CA ILE A 332 -28.30 12.62 25.79
C ILE A 332 -26.92 12.45 25.16
N ALA A 333 -26.07 13.48 25.19
CA ALA A 333 -24.72 13.41 24.62
C ALA A 333 -23.88 12.32 25.30
N ALA A 334 -23.93 12.22 26.63
CA ALA A 334 -23.19 11.20 27.38
C ALA A 334 -23.70 9.78 27.12
N GLU A 335 -25.02 9.57 27.06
CA GLU A 335 -25.58 8.24 26.77
C GLU A 335 -25.27 7.79 25.34
N VAL A 336 -25.43 8.68 24.37
CA VAL A 336 -25.10 8.40 22.96
C VAL A 336 -23.60 8.08 22.82
N GLN A 337 -22.71 8.87 23.44
CA GLN A 337 -21.27 8.59 23.42
C GLN A 337 -20.94 7.22 24.03
N LYS A 338 -21.61 6.86 25.13
CA LYS A 338 -21.45 5.57 25.80
C LYS A 338 -21.90 4.41 24.92
N LEU A 339 -23.04 4.54 24.23
CA LEU A 339 -23.54 3.51 23.31
C LEU A 339 -22.58 3.24 22.15
N PHE A 340 -22.02 4.29 21.54
CA PHE A 340 -21.09 4.17 20.42
C PHE A 340 -19.62 3.96 20.83
N ASN A 341 -19.32 3.81 22.12
CA ASN A 341 -17.94 3.66 22.59
C ASN A 341 -17.27 2.36 22.09
N GLU A 342 -18.02 1.25 22.04
CA GLU A 342 -17.51 -0.02 21.49
C GLU A 342 -17.20 0.10 20.00
N GLU A 343 -18.06 0.76 19.23
CA GLU A 343 -17.84 0.99 17.82
C GLU A 343 -16.62 1.89 17.59
N LYS A 344 -16.53 3.01 18.31
CA LYS A 344 -15.38 3.92 18.29
C LYS A 344 -14.07 3.17 18.57
N ALA A 345 -14.07 2.31 19.59
CA ALA A 345 -12.91 1.48 19.91
C ALA A 345 -12.56 0.50 18.79
N THR A 346 -13.56 -0.10 18.15
CA THR A 346 -13.40 -1.03 17.02
C THR A 346 -12.80 -0.32 15.79
N ILE A 347 -13.32 0.86 15.43
CA ILE A 347 -12.80 1.67 14.32
C ILE A 347 -11.35 2.08 14.60
N ALA A 348 -11.05 2.56 15.82
CA ALA A 348 -9.70 2.92 16.21
C ALA A 348 -8.72 1.73 16.10
N TYR A 349 -9.16 0.54 16.52
CA TYR A 349 -8.37 -0.68 16.39
C TYR A 349 -8.08 -1.05 14.93
N ILE A 350 -9.10 -1.06 14.07
CA ILE A 350 -8.95 -1.40 12.65
C ILE A 350 -8.04 -0.41 11.93
N LEU A 351 -8.22 0.89 12.15
CA LEU A 351 -7.38 1.93 11.54
C LEU A 351 -5.93 1.85 12.02
N SER A 352 -5.69 1.56 13.30
CA SER A 352 -4.33 1.36 13.81
C SER A 352 -3.64 0.11 13.25
N SER A 353 -4.42 -0.97 13.01
CA SER A 353 -3.92 -2.26 12.56
C SER A 353 -3.62 -2.29 11.06
N SER A 354 -4.40 -1.54 10.26
CA SER A 354 -4.34 -1.56 8.79
C SER A 354 -2.97 -1.16 8.22
N ASN A 355 -2.20 -0.32 8.91
CA ASN A 355 -0.83 0.03 8.47
C ASN A 355 0.20 -1.11 8.65
N THR A 356 -0.16 -2.21 9.29
CA THR A 356 0.74 -3.36 9.54
C THR A 356 0.66 -4.44 8.46
N PHE A 357 -0.34 -4.39 7.56
CA PHE A 357 -0.58 -5.42 6.54
C PHE A 357 0.00 -5.10 5.15
N GLY A 358 0.88 -4.10 5.05
CA GLY A 358 1.77 -3.94 3.89
C GLY A 358 2.80 -5.10 3.83
N PRO A 359 3.26 -5.51 2.64
CA PRO A 359 4.15 -6.66 2.51
C PRO A 359 5.48 -6.43 3.24
N SER A 360 5.73 -7.27 4.26
CA SER A 360 6.95 -7.47 5.06
C SER A 360 7.79 -6.24 5.46
N PRO A 361 7.95 -5.97 6.77
CA PRO A 361 9.00 -5.07 7.23
C PRO A 361 10.37 -5.71 6.94
N GLN A 362 11.06 -5.22 5.91
CA GLN A 362 12.50 -5.41 5.79
C GLN A 362 13.17 -4.78 7.02
N PRO A 363 14.14 -5.46 7.67
CA PRO A 363 14.81 -4.93 8.84
C PRO A 363 15.47 -3.58 8.50
N SER A 364 15.07 -2.57 9.25
CA SER A 364 15.55 -1.19 9.14
C SER A 364 17.07 -1.14 9.29
N ILE A 365 17.75 -0.72 8.22
CA ILE A 365 19.14 -0.29 8.25
C ILE A 365 19.24 0.96 9.16
N PRO A 366 20.22 1.04 10.09
CA PRO A 366 20.39 2.20 10.97
C PRO A 366 20.63 3.46 10.14
N GLY A 367 19.71 4.43 10.22
CA GLY A 367 19.81 5.72 9.52
C GLY A 367 18.62 6.08 8.62
N GLY A 368 17.62 5.21 8.46
CA GLY A 368 16.35 5.59 7.85
C GLY A 368 15.46 6.31 8.86
N GLN A 369 15.08 7.57 8.58
CA GLN A 369 14.06 8.30 9.35
C GLN A 369 12.78 7.44 9.45
N ALA A 370 12.36 7.15 10.67
CA ALA A 370 11.12 6.43 10.93
C ALA A 370 9.93 7.20 10.31
N PRO A 371 8.99 6.54 9.61
CA PRO A 371 7.80 7.19 9.10
C PRO A 371 7.01 7.82 10.24
N SER A 372 6.46 9.00 9.98
CA SER A 372 5.85 9.90 10.96
C SER A 372 4.71 9.22 11.74
N VAL A 373 4.76 9.38 13.06
CA VAL A 373 4.09 8.54 14.07
C VAL A 373 2.61 8.92 14.30
N ASN A 374 2.08 10.00 13.72
CA ASN A 374 0.85 10.64 14.21
C ASN A 374 -0.44 9.80 14.10
N ASN A 375 -0.68 9.07 13.00
CA ASN A 375 -1.90 8.23 12.88
C ASN A 375 -1.80 6.97 13.77
N ARG A 376 -0.59 6.44 13.94
CA ARG A 376 -0.34 5.33 14.87
C ARG A 376 -0.46 5.82 16.31
N GLU A 377 -0.03 7.04 16.63
CA GLU A 377 -0.21 7.67 17.93
C GLU A 377 -1.66 7.96 18.24
N GLN A 378 -2.47 8.50 17.32
CA GLN A 378 -3.90 8.73 17.59
C GLN A 378 -4.65 7.41 17.76
N GLY A 379 -4.41 6.42 16.91
CA GLY A 379 -4.99 5.08 17.06
C GLY A 379 -4.53 4.38 18.34
N MET A 380 -3.22 4.39 18.64
CA MET A 380 -2.69 3.78 19.87
C MET A 380 -3.04 4.57 21.12
N ALA A 381 -3.16 5.90 21.08
CA ALA A 381 -3.61 6.73 22.20
C ALA A 381 -5.09 6.49 22.48
N ALA A 382 -5.92 6.44 21.43
CA ALA A 382 -7.31 6.01 21.55
C ALA A 382 -7.39 4.59 22.14
N ILE A 383 -6.59 3.63 21.66
CA ILE A 383 -6.55 2.27 22.23
C ILE A 383 -6.06 2.27 23.69
N LYS A 384 -5.07 3.11 24.05
CA LYS A 384 -4.62 3.26 25.44
C LYS A 384 -5.70 3.86 26.34
N SER A 385 -6.58 4.70 25.80
CA SER A 385 -7.74 5.24 26.52
C SER A 385 -8.88 4.24 26.66
N VAL A 386 -8.94 3.26 25.75
CA VAL A 386 -9.94 2.18 25.79
C VAL A 386 -9.57 1.18 26.90
N ALA A 387 -10.57 0.72 27.64
CA ALA A 387 -10.38 -0.31 28.66
C ALA A 387 -9.66 -1.54 28.06
N PRO A 388 -8.59 -2.07 28.70
CA PRO A 388 -7.76 -3.12 28.13
C PRO A 388 -8.56 -4.40 27.79
N GLN A 389 -9.62 -4.68 28.57
CA GLN A 389 -10.53 -5.79 28.32
C GLN A 389 -11.30 -5.64 26.99
N LEU A 390 -11.74 -4.43 26.65
CA LEU A 390 -12.44 -4.15 25.39
C LEU A 390 -11.48 -4.33 24.21
N ALA A 391 -10.25 -3.82 24.32
CA ALA A 391 -9.23 -4.00 23.30
C ALA A 391 -8.91 -5.49 23.02
N GLU A 392 -8.81 -6.32 24.06
CA GLU A 392 -8.59 -7.76 23.88
C GLU A 392 -9.79 -8.44 23.21
N SER A 393 -11.01 -8.07 23.59
CA SER A 393 -12.22 -8.61 22.95
C SER A 393 -12.30 -8.24 21.45
N ILE A 394 -11.94 -7.01 21.09
CA ILE A 394 -11.89 -6.54 19.70
C ILE A 394 -10.79 -7.28 18.92
N ALA A 395 -9.62 -7.48 19.51
CA ALA A 395 -8.54 -8.24 18.88
C ALA A 395 -8.98 -9.69 18.59
N ARG A 396 -9.64 -10.36 19.56
CA ARG A 396 -10.19 -11.71 19.39
C ARG A 396 -11.28 -11.78 18.32
N ARG A 397 -12.09 -10.73 18.14
CA ARG A 397 -13.09 -10.66 17.07
C ARG A 397 -12.44 -10.42 15.71
N THR A 398 -11.45 -9.56 15.65
CA THR A 398 -10.74 -9.22 14.40
C THR A 398 -10.03 -10.45 13.82
N THR A 399 -9.44 -11.30 14.65
CA THR A 399 -8.83 -12.56 14.19
C THR A 399 -9.82 -13.59 13.66
N ARG A 400 -11.12 -13.43 13.95
CA ARG A 400 -12.21 -14.27 13.42
C ARG A 400 -12.96 -13.63 12.26
N SER A 401 -12.67 -12.38 11.92
CA SER A 401 -13.30 -11.66 10.82
C SER A 401 -12.66 -11.99 9.47
N PHE A 402 -13.46 -12.02 8.41
CA PHE A 402 -12.95 -12.20 7.06
C PHE A 402 -12.53 -10.85 6.47
N LYS A 403 -11.43 -10.85 5.70
CA LYS A 403 -11.05 -9.68 4.90
C LYS A 403 -12.08 -9.44 3.82
N TYR A 404 -12.35 -8.16 3.54
CA TYR A 404 -13.25 -7.75 2.47
C TYR A 404 -12.90 -8.45 1.14
N ALA A 405 -13.94 -8.99 0.51
CA ALA A 405 -13.91 -9.47 -0.86
C ALA A 405 -15.21 -9.06 -1.55
N GLU A 406 -15.12 -8.77 -2.85
CA GLU A 406 -16.29 -8.42 -3.67
C GLU A 406 -17.30 -9.57 -3.77
N THR A 407 -16.82 -10.82 -3.70
CA THR A 407 -17.67 -12.02 -3.72
C THR A 407 -17.19 -13.04 -2.71
N TYR A 408 -18.11 -13.52 -1.86
CA TYR A 408 -17.92 -14.63 -0.94
C TYR A 408 -18.66 -15.88 -1.43
N HIS A 409 -18.07 -17.04 -1.16
CA HIS A 409 -18.66 -18.34 -1.47
C HIS A 409 -19.05 -19.04 -0.16
N LEU A 410 -20.34 -19.27 0.06
CA LEU A 410 -20.86 -19.98 1.23
C LEU A 410 -21.11 -21.43 0.84
N SER A 411 -20.38 -22.37 1.46
CA SER A 411 -20.55 -23.80 1.21
C SER A 411 -21.18 -24.47 2.42
N PHE A 412 -22.36 -25.06 2.26
CA PHE A 412 -23.04 -25.82 3.31
C PHE A 412 -22.86 -27.31 3.04
N SER A 413 -22.09 -27.97 3.90
CA SER A 413 -21.74 -29.39 3.76
C SER A 413 -22.33 -30.21 4.90
N LEU A 414 -23.12 -31.22 4.54
CA LEU A 414 -23.64 -32.23 5.46
C LEU A 414 -22.77 -33.48 5.41
N PHE A 415 -22.21 -33.90 6.54
CA PHE A 415 -21.40 -35.11 6.66
C PHE A 415 -22.11 -36.14 7.55
N THR A 416 -22.11 -37.39 7.08
CA THR A 416 -22.72 -38.51 7.81
C THR A 416 -21.78 -39.72 7.75
N PRO A 417 -21.58 -40.48 8.84
CA PRO A 417 -20.77 -41.71 8.81
C PRO A 417 -21.51 -42.85 8.11
N GLY A 418 -22.84 -42.83 8.12
CA GLY A 418 -23.68 -43.81 7.44
C GLY A 418 -24.19 -43.32 6.07
N PRO A 419 -24.99 -44.16 5.39
CA PRO A 419 -25.69 -43.78 4.15
C PRO A 419 -26.86 -42.83 4.37
N LEU A 420 -27.28 -42.62 5.62
CA LEU A 420 -28.40 -41.77 6.00
C LEU A 420 -27.93 -40.59 6.86
N PRO A 421 -28.54 -39.41 6.71
CA PRO A 421 -29.39 -38.99 5.58
C PRO A 421 -28.60 -38.74 4.28
N SER A 422 -29.15 -39.17 3.14
CA SER A 422 -28.57 -38.94 1.80
C SER A 422 -28.91 -37.56 1.21
N SER A 423 -29.89 -36.87 1.79
CA SER A 423 -30.35 -35.54 1.38
C SER A 423 -30.93 -34.80 2.59
N TRP A 424 -31.06 -33.49 2.45
CA TRP A 424 -31.63 -32.59 3.45
C TRP A 424 -32.38 -31.45 2.76
N ASP A 425 -33.46 -30.98 3.36
CA ASP A 425 -34.24 -29.84 2.85
C ASP A 425 -33.61 -28.52 3.33
N ILE A 426 -32.38 -28.26 2.90
CA ILE A 426 -31.65 -27.04 3.25
C ILE A 426 -32.14 -25.83 2.45
N GLU A 427 -32.66 -26.03 1.23
CA GLU A 427 -33.07 -24.94 0.35
C GLU A 427 -34.17 -24.08 0.98
N SER A 428 -35.19 -24.71 1.58
CA SER A 428 -36.26 -24.03 2.29
C SER A 428 -35.74 -23.18 3.46
N ALA A 429 -34.80 -23.72 4.24
CA ALA A 429 -34.20 -23.01 5.37
C ALA A 429 -33.32 -21.83 4.92
N LEU A 430 -32.57 -21.99 3.82
CA LEU A 430 -31.76 -20.91 3.26
C LEU A 430 -32.64 -19.76 2.76
N GLN A 431 -33.75 -20.08 2.10
CA GLN A 431 -34.71 -19.10 1.60
C GLN A 431 -35.33 -18.27 2.73
N GLU A 432 -35.69 -18.91 3.84
CA GLU A 432 -36.36 -18.27 4.98
C GLU A 432 -35.41 -17.43 5.84
N TYR A 433 -34.22 -17.98 6.18
CA TYR A 433 -33.34 -17.37 7.18
C TYR A 433 -32.10 -16.69 6.60
N LEU A 434 -31.50 -17.27 5.55
CA LEU A 434 -30.21 -16.78 5.05
C LEU A 434 -30.38 -15.71 3.95
N LEU A 435 -31.30 -15.89 3.02
CA LEU A 435 -31.46 -14.93 1.92
C LEU A 435 -31.86 -13.52 2.35
N PRO A 436 -32.75 -13.30 3.34
CA PRO A 436 -33.02 -11.95 3.83
C PRO A 436 -31.75 -11.29 4.39
N LEU A 437 -30.93 -12.06 5.12
CA LEU A 437 -29.67 -11.58 5.66
C LEU A 437 -28.66 -11.23 4.56
N LEU A 438 -28.49 -12.10 3.55
CA LEU A 438 -27.59 -11.84 2.41
C LEU A 438 -28.09 -10.68 1.54
N GLY A 439 -29.41 -10.49 1.44
CA GLY A 439 -30.03 -9.33 0.80
C GLY A 439 -29.56 -8.02 1.44
N THR A 440 -29.53 -7.95 2.77
CA THR A 440 -29.03 -6.80 3.52
C THR A 440 -27.53 -6.53 3.27
N PHE A 441 -26.72 -7.57 3.01
CA PHE A 441 -25.29 -7.43 2.72
C PHE A 441 -24.94 -7.23 1.24
N SER A 442 -25.91 -7.36 0.33
CA SER A 442 -25.70 -7.22 -1.12
C SER A 442 -25.03 -5.91 -1.56
N PRO A 443 -25.24 -4.75 -0.90
CA PRO A 443 -24.54 -3.51 -1.27
C PRO A 443 -23.03 -3.54 -1.01
N ILE A 444 -22.56 -4.42 -0.11
CA ILE A 444 -21.16 -4.48 0.32
C ILE A 444 -20.43 -5.59 -0.44
N SER A 445 -21.02 -6.78 -0.51
CA SER A 445 -20.42 -7.94 -1.16
C SER A 445 -21.48 -8.86 -1.74
N ASN A 446 -21.13 -9.53 -2.84
CA ASN A 446 -21.96 -10.56 -3.42
C ASN A 446 -21.70 -11.91 -2.74
N PHE A 447 -22.72 -12.76 -2.69
CA PHE A 447 -22.62 -14.08 -2.09
C PHE A 447 -23.12 -15.13 -3.09
N SER A 448 -22.40 -16.25 -3.19
CA SER A 448 -22.95 -17.48 -3.78
C SER A 448 -23.13 -18.52 -2.71
N ILE A 449 -24.13 -19.37 -2.87
CA ILE A 449 -24.41 -20.47 -1.95
C ILE A 449 -24.26 -21.78 -2.73
N ASP A 450 -23.44 -22.67 -2.20
CA ASP A 450 -23.29 -24.04 -2.67
C ASP A 450 -23.66 -25.01 -1.53
N THR A 451 -24.30 -26.13 -1.86
CA THR A 451 -24.68 -27.14 -0.86
C THR A 451 -24.16 -28.51 -1.28
N GLN A 452 -23.65 -29.29 -0.32
CA GLN A 452 -23.10 -30.62 -0.55
C GLN A 452 -23.57 -31.58 0.55
N VAL A 453 -23.82 -32.83 0.17
CA VAL A 453 -24.03 -33.94 1.11
C VAL A 453 -22.95 -34.99 0.87
N GLN A 454 -22.22 -35.33 1.91
CA GLN A 454 -21.13 -36.30 1.91
C GLN A 454 -21.45 -37.44 2.87
N VAL A 455 -21.83 -38.57 2.29
CA VAL A 455 -22.07 -39.82 3.02
C VAL A 455 -20.78 -40.59 3.25
N TYR A 456 -20.79 -41.49 4.24
CA TYR A 456 -19.64 -42.30 4.66
C TYR A 456 -18.41 -41.52 5.16
N ALA A 457 -18.64 -40.32 5.69
CA ALA A 457 -17.63 -39.52 6.38
C ALA A 457 -17.38 -40.09 7.79
N HIS A 458 -16.48 -41.06 7.90
CA HIS A 458 -16.12 -41.68 9.17
C HIS A 458 -15.06 -40.84 9.90
N PHE A 459 -14.98 -41.03 11.23
CA PHE A 459 -13.84 -40.52 12.01
C PHE A 459 -12.54 -41.09 11.45
N ALA A 460 -11.54 -40.22 11.30
CA ALA A 460 -10.19 -40.68 10.96
C ALA A 460 -9.73 -41.70 12.02
N PRO A 461 -9.08 -42.82 11.64
CA PRO A 461 -8.62 -43.83 12.59
C PRO A 461 -7.66 -43.27 13.65
N THR A 462 -6.97 -42.17 13.35
CA THR A 462 -6.02 -41.48 14.23
C THR A 462 -6.68 -40.41 15.11
N ALA A 463 -7.92 -40.02 14.83
CA ALA A 463 -8.64 -39.02 15.62
C ALA A 463 -9.25 -39.65 16.89
N ALA A 464 -9.35 -38.86 17.96
CA ALA A 464 -10.06 -39.26 19.16
C ALA A 464 -11.53 -39.56 18.83
N GLN A 465 -11.98 -40.76 19.18
CA GLN A 465 -13.39 -41.13 19.06
C GLN A 465 -14.18 -40.42 20.17
N PRO A 466 -15.46 -40.08 19.93
CA PRO A 466 -16.32 -39.53 20.98
C PRO A 466 -16.32 -40.43 22.22
N GLU A 467 -16.23 -39.83 23.40
CA GLU A 467 -16.29 -40.53 24.69
C GLU A 467 -17.72 -40.47 25.22
N PHE A 468 -18.23 -41.57 25.76
CA PHE A 468 -19.56 -41.60 26.39
C PHE A 468 -19.45 -41.01 27.80
N ASP A 469 -20.06 -39.85 28.01
CA ASP A 469 -20.20 -39.24 29.33
C ASP A 469 -21.48 -39.75 29.99
N GLU A 470 -21.33 -40.60 31.00
CA GLU A 470 -22.43 -41.16 31.80
C GLU A 470 -23.26 -40.07 32.51
N SER A 471 -22.65 -38.92 32.84
CA SER A 471 -23.32 -37.87 33.61
C SER A 471 -24.38 -37.11 32.80
N GLN A 472 -24.11 -36.91 31.50
CA GLN A 472 -25.02 -36.25 30.57
C GLN A 472 -25.85 -37.26 29.77
N ASN A 473 -25.58 -38.57 29.91
CA ASN A 473 -26.00 -39.58 28.94
C ASN A 473 -25.78 -39.04 27.53
N ALA A 474 -24.55 -38.60 27.22
CA ALA A 474 -24.21 -37.93 25.97
C ALA A 474 -22.85 -38.42 25.46
N TRP A 475 -22.75 -38.70 24.16
CA TRP A 475 -21.43 -38.83 23.53
C TRP A 475 -20.84 -37.43 23.37
N THR A 476 -19.68 -37.19 23.96
CA THR A 476 -19.02 -35.89 23.97
C THR A 476 -17.66 -35.96 23.31
N LEU A 477 -17.27 -34.88 22.64
CA LEU A 477 -15.93 -34.68 22.11
C LEU A 477 -15.33 -33.47 22.81
N LYS A 478 -14.09 -33.58 23.30
CA LYS A 478 -13.44 -32.47 23.99
C LYS A 478 -13.10 -31.36 22.99
N LYS A 479 -13.17 -30.11 23.43
CA LYS A 479 -12.86 -28.95 22.59
C LYS A 479 -11.43 -28.98 22.01
N GLU A 480 -10.49 -29.56 22.76
CA GLU A 480 -9.10 -29.75 22.32
C GLU A 480 -8.95 -30.76 21.17
N GLU A 481 -9.86 -31.72 21.08
CA GLU A 481 -9.88 -32.75 20.03
C GLU A 481 -10.61 -32.30 18.77
N LEU A 482 -11.45 -31.25 18.84
CA LEU A 482 -12.20 -30.73 17.70
C LEU A 482 -11.29 -30.31 16.54
N GLY A 483 -10.12 -29.73 16.85
CA GLY A 483 -9.13 -29.37 15.82
C GLY A 483 -8.52 -30.58 15.13
N SER A 484 -8.34 -31.69 15.86
CA SER A 484 -7.90 -32.97 15.28
C SER A 484 -9.02 -33.55 14.42
N PHE A 485 -10.27 -33.52 14.85
CA PHE A 485 -11.41 -34.02 14.08
C PHE A 485 -11.54 -33.35 12.72
N ILE A 486 -11.55 -32.01 12.67
CA ILE A 486 -11.73 -31.26 11.41
C ILE A 486 -10.54 -31.46 10.47
N ASN A 487 -9.31 -31.44 10.98
CA ASN A 487 -8.11 -31.55 10.15
C ASN A 487 -7.81 -32.98 9.72
N ALA A 488 -8.08 -33.98 10.57
CA ALA A 488 -7.78 -35.38 10.29
C ALA A 488 -8.81 -36.03 9.37
N ALA A 489 -10.04 -35.51 9.31
CA ALA A 489 -11.09 -36.12 8.52
C ALA A 489 -10.94 -35.94 6.99
N GLU A 490 -9.92 -35.19 6.54
CA GLU A 490 -9.59 -34.95 5.12
C GLU A 490 -10.84 -34.75 4.23
N TRP A 491 -11.83 -34.02 4.75
CA TRP A 491 -13.11 -33.91 4.06
C TRP A 491 -12.93 -33.26 2.68
N PRO A 492 -13.49 -33.85 1.60
CA PRO A 492 -13.43 -33.27 0.27
C PRO A 492 -14.37 -32.07 0.22
N LEU A 493 -13.92 -30.94 0.77
CA LEU A 493 -14.62 -29.68 0.64
C LEU A 493 -14.57 -29.27 -0.84
N SER A 494 -15.73 -29.02 -1.44
CA SER A 494 -15.81 -28.60 -2.83
C SER A 494 -14.91 -27.38 -3.07
N PRO A 495 -13.89 -27.47 -3.95
CA PRO A 495 -13.05 -26.32 -4.25
C PRO A 495 -13.90 -25.25 -4.91
N SER A 496 -13.79 -24.01 -4.45
CA SER A 496 -14.49 -22.89 -5.07
C SER A 496 -14.02 -22.74 -6.53
N ILE A 497 -14.96 -22.84 -7.46
CA ILE A 497 -14.71 -22.73 -8.90
C ILE A 497 -14.37 -21.26 -9.28
N ARG A 498 -14.75 -20.30 -8.43
CA ARG A 498 -14.66 -18.86 -8.68
C ARG A 498 -13.69 -18.18 -7.71
N LYS A 499 -13.20 -16.99 -8.11
CA LYS A 499 -12.35 -16.15 -7.28
C LYS A 499 -13.15 -15.59 -6.10
N GLY A 500 -12.72 -15.91 -4.89
CA GLY A 500 -13.26 -15.36 -3.65
C GLY A 500 -12.90 -16.24 -2.46
N PRO A 501 -12.90 -15.71 -1.23
CA PRO A 501 -12.84 -16.53 -0.04
C PRO A 501 -14.08 -17.43 0.08
N THR A 502 -13.87 -18.66 0.55
CA THR A 502 -14.94 -19.63 0.80
C THR A 502 -15.16 -19.76 2.31
N ILE A 503 -16.41 -19.60 2.75
CA ILE A 503 -16.86 -19.81 4.12
C ILE A 503 -17.59 -21.15 4.15
N ASN A 504 -17.04 -22.11 4.88
CA ASN A 504 -17.58 -23.46 4.97
C ASN A 504 -18.42 -23.61 6.24
N PHE A 505 -19.69 -23.95 6.07
CA PHE A 505 -20.61 -24.36 7.11
C PHE A 505 -20.71 -25.88 7.08
N ILE A 506 -20.35 -26.51 8.20
CA ILE A 506 -20.26 -27.96 8.29
C ILE A 506 -21.25 -28.44 9.33
N LEU A 507 -22.15 -29.33 8.91
CA LEU A 507 -23.02 -30.09 9.79
C LEU A 507 -22.59 -31.55 9.77
N TYR A 508 -22.25 -32.11 10.93
CA TYR A 508 -21.94 -33.53 11.07
C TYR A 508 -23.05 -34.21 11.87
N ILE A 509 -23.69 -35.22 11.28
CA ILE A 509 -24.67 -36.05 11.98
C ILE A 509 -23.96 -37.35 12.36
N PRO A 510 -23.81 -37.68 13.66
CA PRO A 510 -23.19 -38.92 14.09
C PRO A 510 -24.04 -40.15 13.74
N SER A 511 -23.43 -41.35 13.82
CA SER A 511 -24.15 -42.60 13.59
C SER A 511 -25.20 -42.84 14.69
N ALA A 512 -26.23 -43.64 14.39
CA ALA A 512 -27.25 -44.03 15.36
C ALA A 512 -26.68 -44.68 16.65
N SER A 513 -25.48 -45.26 16.58
CA SER A 513 -24.78 -45.84 17.74
C SER A 513 -24.12 -44.80 18.65
N GLN A 514 -23.88 -43.59 18.13
CA GLN A 514 -23.23 -42.46 18.80
C GLN A 514 -24.18 -41.28 19.03
N SER A 515 -25.35 -41.25 18.40
CA SER A 515 -26.46 -40.39 18.79
C SER A 515 -27.25 -41.10 19.88
N LEU A 516 -27.45 -40.48 21.04
CA LEU A 516 -28.50 -40.99 21.92
C LEU A 516 -29.85 -40.76 21.26
N SER A 517 -30.68 -41.80 21.30
CA SER A 517 -32.11 -41.74 21.05
C SER A 517 -32.78 -40.82 22.07
#